data_AF-A0A2E5ECA8-F1
#
_entry.id   AF-A0A2E5ECA8-F1
#
_cell.length_a   1.000
_cell.length_b   1.000
_cell.length_c   1.000
_cell.angle_alpha   90.00
_cell.angle_beta   90.00
_cell.angle_gamma   90.00
#
_symmetry.space_group_name_H-M   'P 1'
#
loop_
_entity.id
_entity.type
_entity.pdbx_description
1 polymer ?
#
loop_
_entity_poly.entity_id
_entity_poly.type
_entity_poly.pdbx_seq_one_letter_code
_entity_poly.pdbx_strand_id
1 'polypeptide(L)'
;MTRLHPMFTQRAAGVLLHATSLPGGHGIGDLGPGARTFIDWMRSSGLSLWQMLPIGPVGRGNSPYSGRSAFAGEPLLISIHELIKDGLLPASAAHCPAELNGARTRYAAARRFKLPRFRTAFENFHRSSRPRSKAYQSFLSSNRSWLHGWCDAAGGEPDEQIFLQYIFDRQWQSLRRYANRRDVRLVGDLPIFVDVDCADMQQHPELFLLDREGRPKSLTGAPPDDFSRDGQLWGHPHYRWSAHRDENWKWWTSRFRQAFQRFDSVRLDHFLGFVRLWHIPLGERTARNGRWRSTPGRELLEVLEKRLGRLPIIAEDLGVKTSAVDRLRDDFGFPGMRILQWAFGSTTSGDLPHNHPIQSVVYPGTHDNETATGWFRHLDRKERERFKAYAGPMNSPAEGMTRLAFTSPAVWAICQMQDLLELSPGTRMNRPGVPTGNWTWRLSPGKLSSPQARKLHQLVESSGRLPGATS
;
A
#
# COMPACT_ATOMS: atom_id res chain seq x y z
N MET A 1 -22.17 -2.65 22.14
CA MET A 1 -21.12 -1.62 21.95
C MET A 1 -20.44 -1.87 20.61
N THR A 2 -20.31 -0.86 19.76
CA THR A 2 -19.73 -1.01 18.41
C THR A 2 -18.26 -1.46 18.47
N ARG A 3 -17.92 -2.56 17.79
CA ARG A 3 -16.54 -3.10 17.69
C ARG A 3 -15.65 -2.28 16.72
N LEU A 4 -16.21 -1.25 16.11
CA LEU A 4 -15.52 -0.30 15.23
C LEU A 4 -14.30 0.33 15.90
N HIS A 5 -13.20 0.38 15.17
CA HIS A 5 -12.02 1.15 15.56
C HIS A 5 -12.31 2.66 15.47
N PRO A 6 -11.84 3.51 16.41
CA PRO A 6 -12.08 4.96 16.38
C PRO A 6 -11.67 5.68 15.09
N MET A 7 -10.73 5.11 14.33
CA MET A 7 -10.34 5.62 13.02
C MET A 7 -11.51 5.64 12.02
N PHE A 8 -12.47 4.72 12.16
CA PHE A 8 -13.57 4.51 11.22
C PHE A 8 -14.91 5.05 11.74
N THR A 9 -14.88 6.03 12.65
CA THR A 9 -16.12 6.66 13.17
C THR A 9 -16.43 8.01 12.51
N GLN A 10 -15.48 8.60 11.78
CA GLN A 10 -15.65 9.88 11.10
C GLN A 10 -15.47 9.74 9.60
N ARG A 11 -16.31 10.47 8.86
CA ARG A 11 -16.23 10.52 7.41
C ARG A 11 -14.98 11.28 6.98
N ALA A 12 -14.23 10.72 6.03
CA ALA A 12 -13.00 11.32 5.55
C ALA A 12 -12.80 11.12 4.05
N ALA A 13 -12.04 12.03 3.43
CA ALA A 13 -11.62 11.96 2.05
C ALA A 13 -10.10 11.79 1.97
N GLY A 14 -9.65 10.99 1.00
CA GLY A 14 -8.26 10.60 0.86
C GLY A 14 -7.77 10.49 -0.56
N VAL A 15 -6.47 10.29 -0.67
CA VAL A 15 -5.77 10.07 -1.93
C VAL A 15 -4.91 8.82 -1.86
N LEU A 16 -4.99 7.99 -2.89
CA LEU A 16 -4.08 6.89 -3.16
C LEU A 16 -2.94 7.40 -4.06
N LEU A 17 -1.75 7.54 -3.47
CA LEU A 17 -0.51 7.92 -4.15
C LEU A 17 0.66 7.21 -3.46
N HIS A 18 1.35 6.30 -4.15
CA HIS A 18 2.51 5.66 -3.55
C HIS A 18 3.71 6.62 -3.46
N ALA A 19 4.58 6.43 -2.46
CA ALA A 19 5.73 7.30 -2.24
C ALA A 19 6.66 7.39 -3.47
N THR A 20 6.80 6.31 -4.24
CA THR A 20 7.61 6.31 -5.47
C THR A 20 7.07 7.25 -6.55
N SER A 21 5.78 7.57 -6.50
CA SER A 21 5.10 8.47 -7.44
C SER A 21 5.24 9.94 -7.08
N LEU A 22 5.83 10.29 -5.94
CA LEU A 22 6.07 11.68 -5.57
C LEU A 22 7.05 12.36 -6.55
N PRO A 23 6.90 13.68 -6.80
CA PRO A 23 7.87 14.43 -7.59
C PRO A 23 9.21 14.53 -6.83
N GLY A 24 10.32 14.64 -7.56
CA GLY A 24 11.68 14.79 -6.98
C GLY A 24 12.43 13.46 -6.74
N GLY A 25 13.18 13.35 -5.64
CA GLY A 25 13.77 12.11 -5.11
C GLY A 25 14.79 11.34 -5.95
N HIS A 26 15.33 11.96 -7.01
CA HIS A 26 16.46 11.45 -7.81
C HIS A 26 16.15 10.15 -8.56
N GLY A 27 15.11 10.19 -9.41
CA GLY A 27 14.69 9.05 -10.26
C GLY A 27 13.51 8.24 -9.71
N ILE A 28 13.18 8.44 -8.44
CA ILE A 28 12.07 7.82 -7.71
C ILE A 28 11.58 8.80 -6.65
N GLY A 29 10.29 8.87 -6.36
CA GLY A 29 9.81 9.65 -5.22
C GLY A 29 10.40 9.13 -3.89
N ASP A 30 10.64 10.02 -2.93
CA ASP A 30 11.32 9.73 -1.67
C ASP A 30 10.63 10.40 -0.47
N LEU A 31 11.14 10.14 0.74
CA LEU A 31 10.60 10.67 2.01
C LEU A 31 11.03 12.11 2.32
N GLY A 32 11.51 12.85 1.32
CA GLY A 32 12.09 14.18 1.46
C GLY A 32 11.12 15.33 1.19
N PRO A 33 11.61 16.45 0.63
CA PRO A 33 10.80 17.65 0.38
C PRO A 33 9.52 17.39 -0.43
N GLY A 34 9.57 16.52 -1.45
CA GLY A 34 8.41 16.20 -2.28
C GLY A 34 7.25 15.61 -1.48
N ALA A 35 7.54 14.75 -0.49
CA ALA A 35 6.53 14.20 0.41
C ALA A 35 5.91 15.27 1.32
N ARG A 36 6.73 16.22 1.82
CA ARG A 36 6.25 17.32 2.67
C ARG A 36 5.35 18.29 1.89
N THR A 37 5.76 18.69 0.69
CA THR A 37 4.94 19.52 -0.21
C THR A 37 3.62 18.84 -0.56
N PHE A 38 3.63 17.52 -0.76
CA PHE A 38 2.42 16.76 -1.01
C PHE A 38 1.47 16.78 0.19
N ILE A 39 1.98 16.57 1.42
CA ILE A 39 1.17 16.68 2.64
C ILE A 39 0.56 18.08 2.79
N ASP A 40 1.32 19.14 2.52
CA ASP A 40 0.82 20.51 2.58
C ASP A 40 -0.30 20.77 1.54
N TRP A 41 -0.16 20.20 0.34
CA TRP A 41 -1.21 20.23 -0.69
C TRP A 41 -2.45 19.42 -0.29
N MET A 42 -2.28 18.25 0.33
CA MET A 42 -3.42 17.46 0.82
C MET A 42 -4.23 18.24 1.84
N ARG A 43 -3.54 18.86 2.81
CA ARG A 43 -4.18 19.71 3.83
C ARG A 43 -4.96 20.86 3.19
N SER A 44 -4.37 21.58 2.23
CA SER A 44 -5.08 22.68 1.56
C SER A 44 -6.26 22.21 0.70
N SER A 45 -6.25 20.94 0.28
CA SER A 45 -7.36 20.29 -0.43
C SER A 45 -8.44 19.71 0.47
N GLY A 46 -8.28 19.78 1.80
CA GLY A 46 -9.17 19.13 2.78
C GLY A 46 -8.99 17.61 2.89
N LEU A 47 -8.07 17.00 2.14
CA LEU A 47 -7.82 15.56 2.18
C LEU A 47 -7.03 15.20 3.45
N SER A 48 -7.44 14.12 4.10
CA SER A 48 -6.92 13.72 5.43
C SER A 48 -6.41 12.29 5.51
N LEU A 49 -6.57 11.51 4.44
CA LEU A 49 -6.05 10.14 4.34
C LEU A 49 -5.07 10.03 3.16
N TRP A 50 -3.82 9.67 3.45
CA TRP A 50 -2.83 9.36 2.42
C TRP A 50 -2.60 7.85 2.37
N GLN A 51 -3.19 7.19 1.38
CA GLN A 51 -2.99 5.77 1.17
C GLN A 51 -1.80 5.49 0.26
N MET A 52 -0.99 4.51 0.66
CA MET A 52 0.15 4.02 -0.09
C MET A 52 0.06 2.52 -0.29
N LEU A 53 0.74 2.04 -1.33
CA LEU A 53 1.06 0.62 -1.52
C LEU A 53 2.12 0.16 -0.49
N PRO A 54 2.46 -1.14 -0.43
CA PRO A 54 3.49 -1.63 0.48
C PRO A 54 4.83 -0.90 0.27
N ILE A 55 5.52 -0.59 1.37
CA ILE A 55 6.74 0.22 1.40
C ILE A 55 8.01 -0.61 1.64
N GLY A 56 7.89 -1.93 1.54
CA GLY A 56 9.02 -2.86 1.69
C GLY A 56 9.90 -2.91 0.45
N PRO A 57 11.12 -3.48 0.55
CA PRO A 57 12.04 -3.63 -0.57
C PRO A 57 11.38 -4.40 -1.72
N VAL A 58 11.29 -3.79 -2.90
CA VAL A 58 10.58 -4.38 -4.04
C VAL A 58 11.31 -5.60 -4.57
N GLY A 59 10.56 -6.63 -4.96
CA GLY A 59 11.09 -7.83 -5.61
C GLY A 59 10.80 -7.84 -7.11
N ARG A 60 10.34 -8.99 -7.61
CA ARG A 60 10.15 -9.25 -9.04
C ARG A 60 9.27 -8.17 -9.70
N GLY A 61 9.72 -7.67 -10.86
CA GLY A 61 8.99 -6.64 -11.61
C GLY A 61 8.91 -5.27 -10.92
N ASN A 62 9.70 -5.05 -9.86
CA ASN A 62 9.58 -3.90 -8.94
C ASN A 62 8.21 -3.81 -8.25
N SER A 63 7.52 -4.95 -8.11
CA SER A 63 6.22 -5.00 -7.43
C SER A 63 6.39 -4.80 -5.92
N PRO A 64 5.63 -3.87 -5.30
CA PRO A 64 5.60 -3.74 -3.86
C PRO A 64 4.89 -4.93 -3.17
N TYR A 65 4.10 -5.72 -3.90
CA TYR A 65 3.43 -6.92 -3.39
C TYR A 65 4.30 -8.18 -3.44
N SER A 66 5.44 -8.11 -4.12
CA SER A 66 6.47 -9.15 -4.16
C SER A 66 7.66 -8.72 -3.31
N GLY A 67 7.40 -8.21 -2.11
CA GLY A 67 8.43 -7.63 -1.24
C GLY A 67 9.46 -8.67 -0.76
N ARG A 68 10.74 -8.29 -0.74
CA ARG A 68 11.85 -9.14 -0.26
C ARG A 68 11.93 -9.24 1.28
N SER A 69 11.06 -8.53 1.99
CA SER A 69 10.89 -8.65 3.44
C SER A 69 9.52 -8.11 3.84
N ALA A 70 8.86 -8.78 4.80
CA ALA A 70 7.63 -8.31 5.43
C ALA A 70 7.87 -7.16 6.44
N PHE A 71 9.14 -6.91 6.80
CA PHE A 71 9.53 -5.98 7.85
C PHE A 71 10.37 -4.81 7.35
N ALA A 72 11.33 -5.02 6.46
CA ALA A 72 12.21 -3.95 6.00
C ALA A 72 11.45 -2.82 5.26
N GLY A 73 12.05 -1.64 5.17
CA GLY A 73 11.63 -0.55 4.29
C GLY A 73 12.48 -0.50 3.03
N GLU A 74 11.90 -0.06 1.91
CA GLU A 74 12.62 0.11 0.63
C GLU A 74 13.67 1.22 0.72
N PRO A 75 14.98 0.89 0.64
CA PRO A 75 16.05 1.90 0.76
C PRO A 75 15.97 3.00 -0.30
N LEU A 76 15.41 2.73 -1.48
CA LEU A 76 15.23 3.77 -2.51
C LEU A 76 14.31 4.91 -2.09
N LEU A 77 13.46 4.74 -1.08
CA LEU A 77 12.61 5.81 -0.54
C LEU A 77 13.39 6.76 0.39
N ILE A 78 14.61 6.42 0.81
CA ILE A 78 15.46 7.32 1.61
C ILE A 78 15.79 8.58 0.82
N SER A 79 15.59 9.74 1.44
CA SER A 79 15.90 11.02 0.84
C SER A 79 17.35 11.44 1.06
N ILE A 80 18.02 11.80 -0.05
CA ILE A 80 19.35 12.42 -0.04
C ILE A 80 19.30 13.80 0.62
N HIS A 81 18.20 14.56 0.46
CA HIS A 81 18.08 15.89 1.07
C HIS A 81 18.04 15.82 2.59
N GLU A 82 17.34 14.84 3.16
CA GLU A 82 17.32 14.63 4.60
C GLU A 82 18.71 14.15 5.09
N LEU A 83 19.43 13.31 4.33
CA LEU A 83 20.81 12.94 4.65
C LEU A 83 21.78 14.15 4.64
N ILE A 84 21.59 15.10 3.73
CA ILE A 84 22.34 16.37 3.68
C ILE A 84 22.02 17.22 4.91
N LYS A 85 20.73 17.35 5.25
CA LYS A 85 20.28 18.07 6.45
C LYS A 85 20.86 17.45 7.73
N ASP A 86 21.00 16.13 7.75
CA ASP A 86 21.63 15.40 8.83
C ASP A 86 23.16 15.48 8.81
N GLY A 87 23.77 16.22 7.87
CA GLY A 87 25.23 16.37 7.76
C GLY A 87 25.97 15.09 7.37
N LEU A 88 25.26 14.08 6.85
CA LEU A 88 25.86 12.82 6.38
C LEU A 88 26.34 12.90 4.93
N LEU A 89 25.86 13.90 4.18
CA LEU A 89 26.24 14.17 2.82
C LEU A 89 26.46 15.68 2.61
N PRO A 90 27.40 16.08 1.73
CA PRO A 90 27.52 17.48 1.32
C PRO A 90 26.34 17.89 0.44
N ALA A 91 26.05 19.19 0.37
CA ALA A 91 25.01 19.74 -0.52
C ALA A 91 25.18 19.30 -1.98
N SER A 92 26.42 19.10 -2.42
CA SER A 92 26.72 18.64 -3.78
C SER A 92 26.17 17.25 -4.11
N ALA A 93 25.87 16.42 -3.12
CA ALA A 93 25.30 15.09 -3.33
C ALA A 93 23.88 15.13 -3.94
N ALA A 94 23.16 16.25 -3.79
CA ALA A 94 21.83 16.44 -4.36
C ALA A 94 21.83 16.72 -5.87
N HIS A 95 22.98 17.09 -6.47
CA HIS A 95 23.05 17.35 -7.90
C HIS A 95 22.63 16.11 -8.69
N CYS A 96 21.53 16.26 -9.42
CA CYS A 96 20.83 15.18 -10.08
C CYS A 96 20.95 15.33 -11.60
N PRO A 97 21.35 14.28 -12.34
CA PRO A 97 21.23 14.25 -13.79
C PRO A 97 19.79 14.53 -14.23
N ALA A 98 19.63 15.33 -15.30
CA ALA A 98 18.33 15.68 -15.84
C ALA A 98 17.51 14.44 -16.25
N GLU A 99 18.16 13.37 -16.67
CA GLU A 99 17.54 12.08 -17.02
C GLU A 99 16.75 11.43 -15.86
N LEU A 100 17.05 11.75 -14.60
CA LEU A 100 16.33 11.23 -13.44
C LEU A 100 15.12 12.10 -13.07
N ASN A 101 14.99 13.27 -13.68
CA ASN A 101 13.84 14.16 -13.54
C ASN A 101 12.80 13.77 -14.60
N GLY A 102 11.74 13.09 -14.19
CA GLY A 102 10.69 12.69 -15.12
C GLY A 102 9.45 12.11 -14.44
N ALA A 103 8.41 11.92 -15.24
CA ALA A 103 7.12 11.38 -14.82
C ALA A 103 7.09 9.83 -14.70
N ARG A 104 8.27 9.19 -14.70
CA ARG A 104 8.42 7.74 -14.57
C ARG A 104 9.49 7.39 -13.53
N THR A 105 9.22 6.40 -12.70
CA THR A 105 10.18 5.81 -11.77
C THR A 105 11.21 5.01 -12.56
N ARG A 106 12.48 5.36 -12.40
CA ARG A 106 13.61 4.70 -13.05
C ARG A 106 14.37 3.89 -12.01
N TYR A 107 13.81 2.76 -11.57
CA TYR A 107 14.36 1.94 -10.47
C TYR A 107 15.88 1.67 -10.62
N ALA A 108 16.32 1.15 -11.77
CA ALA A 108 17.73 0.84 -11.99
C ALA A 108 18.63 2.10 -11.95
N ALA A 109 18.20 3.18 -12.59
CA ALA A 109 18.96 4.44 -12.60
C ALA A 109 18.99 5.12 -11.23
N ALA A 110 17.88 5.04 -10.48
CA ALA A 110 17.80 5.49 -9.10
C ALA A 110 18.73 4.68 -8.19
N ARG A 111 18.82 3.35 -8.33
CA ARG A 111 19.80 2.53 -7.60
C ARG A 111 21.23 2.97 -7.92
N ARG A 112 21.58 3.07 -9.21
CA ARG A 112 22.91 3.52 -9.66
C ARG A 112 23.29 4.90 -9.11
N PHE A 113 22.32 5.79 -8.95
CA PHE A 113 22.54 7.12 -8.42
C PHE A 113 22.60 7.16 -6.88
N LYS A 114 21.66 6.52 -6.19
CA LYS A 114 21.46 6.66 -4.74
C LYS A 114 22.40 5.77 -3.94
N LEU A 115 22.71 4.55 -4.39
CA LEU A 115 23.51 3.60 -3.60
C LEU A 115 24.93 4.11 -3.27
N PRO A 116 25.72 4.68 -4.22
CA PRO A 116 27.03 5.22 -3.86
C PRO A 116 26.96 6.34 -2.82
N ARG A 117 25.90 7.15 -2.86
CA ARG A 117 25.66 8.23 -1.88
C ARG A 117 25.28 7.67 -0.52
N PHE A 118 24.50 6.60 -0.49
CA PHE A 118 24.17 5.93 0.77
C PHE A 118 25.40 5.32 1.42
N ARG A 119 26.30 4.75 0.63
CA ARG A 119 27.60 4.25 1.13
C ARG A 119 28.44 5.36 1.75
N THR A 120 28.57 6.52 1.08
CA THR A 120 29.25 7.68 1.67
C THR A 120 28.57 8.16 2.96
N ALA A 121 27.23 8.17 2.99
CA ALA A 121 26.48 8.54 4.18
C ALA A 121 26.69 7.54 5.34
N PHE A 122 26.81 6.25 5.02
CA PHE A 122 27.12 5.19 5.97
C PHE A 122 28.52 5.36 6.56
N GLU A 123 29.54 5.58 5.73
CA GLU A 123 30.92 5.81 6.19
C GLU A 123 31.01 7.03 7.13
N ASN A 124 30.34 8.13 6.77
CA ASN A 124 30.27 9.33 7.60
C ASN A 124 29.49 9.08 8.90
N PHE A 125 28.42 8.30 8.85
CA PHE A 125 27.67 7.89 10.03
C PHE A 125 28.53 7.04 10.97
N HIS A 126 29.25 6.06 10.44
CA HIS A 126 30.08 5.14 11.21
C HIS A 126 31.25 5.83 11.91
N ARG A 127 31.88 6.83 11.26
CA ARG A 127 32.95 7.66 11.86
C ARG A 127 32.44 8.65 12.91
N SER A 128 31.14 8.91 12.97
CA SER A 128 30.54 9.83 13.93
C SER A 128 30.26 9.17 15.28
N SER A 129 29.78 9.93 16.27
CA SER A 129 29.29 9.36 17.54
C SER A 129 27.89 8.76 17.45
N ARG A 130 27.19 8.88 16.30
CA ARG A 130 25.80 8.44 16.13
C ARG A 130 25.55 6.93 16.30
N PRO A 131 26.47 6.02 15.96
CA PRO A 131 26.32 4.60 16.28
C PRO A 131 26.24 4.33 17.79
N ARG A 132 26.76 5.24 18.63
CA ARG A 132 26.66 5.16 20.10
C ARG A 132 25.42 5.87 20.65
N SER A 133 24.58 6.45 19.80
CA SER A 133 23.39 7.17 20.24
C SER A 133 22.32 6.21 20.76
N LYS A 134 21.57 6.66 21.79
CA LYS A 134 20.42 5.90 22.33
C LYS A 134 19.40 5.55 21.24
N ALA A 135 19.14 6.47 20.31
CA ALA A 135 18.18 6.25 19.22
C ALA A 135 18.58 5.07 18.32
N TYR A 136 19.86 4.96 17.95
CA TYR A 136 20.35 3.83 17.14
C TYR A 136 20.30 2.52 17.93
N GLN A 137 20.73 2.52 19.19
CA GLN A 137 20.68 1.32 20.05
C GLN A 137 19.23 0.85 20.32
N SER A 138 18.29 1.78 20.49
CA SER A 138 16.86 1.48 20.58
C SER A 138 16.31 0.91 19.27
N PHE A 139 16.75 1.41 18.11
CA PHE A 139 16.38 0.85 16.81
C PHE A 139 16.86 -0.60 16.67
N LEU A 140 18.13 -0.88 17.01
CA LEU A 140 18.70 -2.23 16.94
C LEU A 140 17.92 -3.21 17.83
N SER A 141 17.69 -2.84 19.10
CA SER A 141 16.99 -3.69 20.05
C SER A 141 15.53 -3.94 19.67
N SER A 142 14.81 -2.91 19.22
CA SER A 142 13.39 -3.01 18.85
C SER A 142 13.15 -3.84 17.59
N ASN A 143 14.15 -3.91 16.70
CA ASN A 143 14.03 -4.58 15.39
C ASN A 143 14.88 -5.85 15.29
N ARG A 144 15.47 -6.31 16.40
CA ARG A 144 16.39 -7.46 16.45
C ARG A 144 15.80 -8.73 15.80
N SER A 145 14.49 -8.94 15.91
CA SER A 145 13.84 -10.17 15.43
C SER A 145 13.91 -10.36 13.92
N TRP A 146 14.05 -9.29 13.14
CA TRP A 146 14.02 -9.34 11.67
C TRP A 146 15.25 -8.72 11.01
N LEU A 147 15.99 -7.83 11.69
CA LEU A 147 17.13 -7.13 11.08
C LEU A 147 18.22 -8.07 10.59
N HIS A 148 18.56 -9.10 11.37
CA HIS A 148 19.62 -10.05 10.98
C HIS A 148 19.25 -10.81 9.71
N GLY A 149 18.05 -11.40 9.66
CA GLY A 149 17.57 -12.11 8.47
C GLY A 149 17.46 -11.19 7.25
N TRP A 150 17.13 -9.91 7.45
CA TRP A 150 17.18 -8.92 6.38
C TRP A 150 18.61 -8.70 5.87
N CYS A 151 19.61 -8.52 6.74
CA CYS A 151 21.00 -8.33 6.32
C CYS A 151 21.52 -9.51 5.50
N ASP A 152 21.21 -10.73 5.94
CA ASP A 152 21.60 -11.95 5.22
C ASP A 152 20.97 -11.99 3.82
N ALA A 153 19.67 -11.69 3.71
CA ALA A 153 18.94 -11.74 2.43
C ALA A 153 19.24 -10.56 1.49
N ALA A 154 19.51 -9.38 2.04
CA ALA A 154 19.81 -8.18 1.26
C ALA A 154 21.17 -8.29 0.56
N GLY A 155 22.12 -8.99 1.20
CA GLY A 155 23.51 -9.07 0.78
C GLY A 155 24.29 -7.76 1.03
N GLY A 156 25.59 -7.80 0.75
CA GLY A 156 26.49 -6.69 1.02
C GLY A 156 26.92 -6.60 2.49
N GLU A 157 27.35 -5.42 2.91
CA GLU A 157 27.86 -5.18 4.27
C GLU A 157 26.69 -5.09 5.28
N PRO A 158 26.63 -5.96 6.32
CA PRO A 158 25.50 -5.97 7.27
C PRO A 158 25.27 -4.63 7.97
N ASP A 159 26.33 -3.94 8.38
CA ASP A 159 26.24 -2.65 9.07
C ASP A 159 25.68 -1.54 8.16
N GLU A 160 25.99 -1.59 6.85
CA GLU A 160 25.40 -0.69 5.87
C GLU A 160 23.90 -0.96 5.73
N GLN A 161 23.47 -2.23 5.68
CA GLN A 161 22.05 -2.60 5.61
C GLN A 161 21.27 -2.14 6.85
N ILE A 162 21.84 -2.33 8.04
CA ILE A 162 21.26 -1.84 9.30
C ILE A 162 21.15 -0.32 9.28
N PHE A 163 22.20 0.38 8.82
CA PHE A 163 22.18 1.83 8.66
C PHE A 163 21.05 2.28 7.73
N LEU A 164 20.90 1.65 6.56
CA LEU A 164 19.83 1.97 5.62
C LEU A 164 18.44 1.83 6.25
N GLN A 165 18.20 0.74 6.98
CA GLN A 165 16.93 0.52 7.67
C GLN A 165 16.70 1.54 8.80
N TYR A 166 17.74 1.90 9.55
CA TYR A 166 17.68 2.95 10.57
C TYR A 166 17.35 4.32 9.97
N ILE A 167 17.99 4.69 8.86
CA ILE A 167 17.71 5.95 8.17
C ILE A 167 16.30 5.96 7.60
N PHE A 168 15.87 4.86 6.98
CA PHE A 168 14.50 4.71 6.49
C PHE A 168 13.49 4.94 7.62
N ASP A 169 13.64 4.24 8.75
CA ASP A 169 12.72 4.38 9.89
C ASP A 169 12.72 5.82 10.42
N ARG A 170 13.89 6.43 10.62
CA ARG A 170 13.97 7.83 11.08
C ARG A 170 13.24 8.79 10.15
N GLN A 171 13.47 8.68 8.84
CA GLN A 171 12.82 9.56 7.86
C GLN A 171 11.31 9.29 7.79
N TRP A 172 10.90 8.03 7.83
CA TRP A 172 9.50 7.63 7.86
C TRP A 172 8.76 8.19 9.08
N GLN A 173 9.33 8.02 10.28
CA GLN A 173 8.75 8.57 11.51
C GLN A 173 8.75 10.11 11.53
N SER A 174 9.73 10.74 10.90
CA SER A 174 9.75 12.21 10.69
C SER A 174 8.60 12.65 9.77
N LEU A 175 8.37 11.93 8.67
CA LEU A 175 7.27 12.20 7.75
C LEU A 175 5.90 11.96 8.38
N ARG A 176 5.71 10.82 9.07
CA ARG A 176 4.46 10.49 9.78
C ARG A 176 4.11 11.56 10.81
N ARG A 177 5.06 12.01 11.63
CA ARG A 177 4.84 13.12 12.57
C ARG A 177 4.49 14.43 11.87
N TYR A 178 5.08 14.70 10.70
CA TYR A 178 4.74 15.89 9.91
C TYR A 178 3.31 15.83 9.37
N ALA A 179 2.91 14.68 8.83
CA ALA A 179 1.54 14.41 8.35
C ALA A 179 0.51 14.53 9.49
N ASN A 180 0.77 13.87 10.61
CA ASN A 180 -0.16 13.84 11.75
C ASN A 180 -0.38 15.22 12.39
N ARG A 181 0.62 16.12 12.39
CA ARG A 181 0.46 17.51 12.83
C ARG A 181 -0.34 18.39 11.87
N ARG A 182 -0.72 17.85 10.71
CA ARG A 182 -1.50 18.51 9.66
C ARG A 182 -2.80 17.76 9.38
N ASP A 183 -3.20 16.88 10.31
CA ASP A 183 -4.40 16.06 10.24
C ASP A 183 -4.45 15.13 9.01
N VAL A 184 -3.27 14.79 8.47
CA VAL A 184 -3.12 13.76 7.44
C VAL A 184 -2.66 12.47 8.09
N ARG A 185 -3.48 11.43 7.99
CA ARG A 185 -3.20 10.07 8.45
C ARG A 185 -2.60 9.23 7.32
N LEU A 186 -1.60 8.43 7.64
CA LEU A 186 -0.98 7.51 6.70
C LEU A 186 -1.73 6.17 6.71
N VAL A 187 -2.21 5.75 5.56
CA VAL A 187 -2.88 4.46 5.35
C VAL A 187 -1.93 3.55 4.57
N GLY A 188 -1.48 2.48 5.21
CA GLY A 188 -0.59 1.49 4.62
C GLY A 188 -1.34 0.37 3.93
N ASP A 189 -0.56 -0.62 3.50
CA ASP A 189 -1.02 -1.79 2.79
C ASP A 189 -0.17 -2.98 3.18
N LEU A 190 -0.82 -4.07 3.59
CA LEU A 190 -0.19 -5.28 4.07
C LEU A 190 -0.60 -6.45 3.17
N PRO A 191 0.27 -6.86 2.22
CA PRO A 191 0.08 -8.05 1.42
C PRO A 191 -0.14 -9.26 2.33
N ILE A 192 -1.10 -10.15 2.06
CA ILE A 192 -1.22 -11.35 2.88
C ILE A 192 0.04 -12.22 2.76
N PHE A 193 0.59 -12.34 1.55
CA PHE A 193 1.74 -13.19 1.24
C PHE A 193 3.08 -12.44 1.32
N VAL A 194 4.16 -13.20 1.25
CA VAL A 194 5.54 -12.74 1.05
C VAL A 194 6.12 -13.43 -0.19
N ASP A 195 7.15 -12.87 -0.80
CA ASP A 195 7.78 -13.50 -1.97
C ASP A 195 8.51 -14.81 -1.61
N VAL A 196 8.76 -15.68 -2.58
CA VAL A 196 9.59 -16.88 -2.39
C VAL A 196 11.05 -16.52 -2.12
N ASP A 197 11.52 -15.41 -2.68
CA ASP A 197 12.87 -14.87 -2.47
C ASP A 197 12.82 -13.69 -1.49
N CYS A 198 12.46 -14.00 -0.23
CA CYS A 198 12.40 -13.02 0.85
C CYS A 198 13.15 -13.47 2.11
N ALA A 199 13.57 -12.47 2.89
CA ALA A 199 14.25 -12.67 4.18
C ALA A 199 13.44 -13.54 5.14
N ASP A 200 12.10 -13.39 5.14
CA ASP A 200 11.21 -14.11 6.05
C ASP A 200 11.24 -15.62 5.79
N MET A 201 11.21 -16.04 4.52
CA MET A 201 11.27 -17.47 4.17
C MET A 201 12.66 -18.05 4.38
N GLN A 202 13.72 -17.27 4.16
CA GLN A 202 15.10 -17.70 4.43
C GLN A 202 15.35 -17.89 5.94
N GLN A 203 14.86 -16.96 6.76
CA GLN A 203 15.06 -17.00 8.21
C GLN A 203 14.12 -17.98 8.92
N HIS A 204 12.91 -18.14 8.41
CA HIS A 204 11.84 -18.94 9.03
C HIS A 204 11.19 -19.94 8.07
N PRO A 205 11.94 -20.83 7.40
CA PRO A 205 11.39 -21.79 6.44
C PRO A 205 10.33 -22.72 7.06
N GLU A 206 10.40 -22.95 8.37
CA GLU A 206 9.43 -23.74 9.14
C GLU A 206 8.01 -23.17 9.13
N LEU A 207 7.87 -21.85 8.94
CA LEU A 207 6.59 -21.14 8.89
C LEU A 207 5.90 -21.27 7.52
N PHE A 208 6.54 -21.91 6.54
CA PHE A 208 6.03 -22.06 5.19
C PHE A 208 5.82 -23.53 4.79
N LEU A 209 4.90 -23.76 3.85
CA LEU A 209 4.64 -25.08 3.28
C LEU A 209 5.67 -25.41 2.22
N LEU A 210 6.84 -25.87 2.67
CA LEU A 210 7.98 -26.23 1.82
C LEU A 210 8.19 -27.75 1.77
N ASP A 211 8.78 -28.23 0.67
CA ASP A 211 9.31 -29.59 0.51
C ASP A 211 10.67 -29.76 1.21
N ARG A 212 11.30 -30.94 1.07
CA ARG A 212 12.58 -31.24 1.72
C ARG A 212 13.74 -30.44 1.12
N GLU A 213 13.58 -29.96 -0.11
CA GLU A 213 14.55 -29.13 -0.82
C GLU A 213 14.30 -27.62 -0.60
N GLY A 214 13.34 -27.25 0.26
CA GLY A 214 13.01 -25.86 0.57
C GLY A 214 12.13 -25.17 -0.48
N ARG A 215 11.55 -25.90 -1.44
CA ARG A 215 10.67 -25.32 -2.47
C ARG A 215 9.21 -25.32 -2.02
N PRO A 216 8.38 -24.35 -2.44
CA PRO A 216 6.97 -24.32 -2.06
C PRO A 216 6.21 -25.57 -2.53
N LYS A 217 5.47 -26.26 -1.64
CA LYS A 217 4.65 -27.44 -2.01
C LYS A 217 3.45 -27.12 -2.89
N SER A 218 2.98 -25.89 -2.83
CA SER A 218 1.89 -25.34 -3.63
C SER A 218 2.07 -23.84 -3.72
N LEU A 219 1.53 -23.23 -4.77
CA LEU A 219 1.62 -21.81 -5.03
C LEU A 219 0.29 -21.11 -4.77
N THR A 220 0.38 -19.83 -4.42
CA THR A 220 -0.77 -18.96 -4.20
C THR A 220 -1.33 -18.44 -5.51
N GLY A 221 -2.63 -18.17 -5.53
CA GLY A 221 -3.29 -17.52 -6.64
C GLY A 221 -4.76 -17.24 -6.37
N ALA A 222 -5.49 -16.97 -7.44
CA ALA A 222 -6.94 -16.86 -7.45
C ALA A 222 -7.53 -17.79 -8.53
N PRO A 223 -8.72 -18.37 -8.30
CA PRO A 223 -9.40 -19.18 -9.32
C PRO A 223 -9.77 -18.33 -10.54
N PRO A 224 -10.15 -18.97 -11.66
CA PRO A 224 -10.81 -18.28 -12.75
C PRO A 224 -12.05 -17.50 -12.29
N ASP A 225 -12.23 -16.31 -12.87
CA ASP A 225 -13.37 -15.42 -12.65
C ASP A 225 -13.75 -14.71 -13.96
N ASP A 226 -14.74 -13.82 -13.90
CA ASP A 226 -15.23 -13.06 -15.06
C ASP A 226 -14.15 -12.15 -15.69
N PHE A 227 -13.08 -11.84 -14.94
CA PHE A 227 -11.98 -10.98 -15.38
C PHE A 227 -10.76 -11.77 -15.86
N SER A 228 -10.56 -13.00 -15.38
CA SER A 228 -9.48 -13.90 -15.77
C SER A 228 -9.96 -15.33 -16.01
N ARG A 229 -9.99 -15.74 -17.28
CA ARG A 229 -10.37 -17.10 -17.70
C ARG A 229 -9.46 -18.20 -17.14
N ASP A 230 -8.21 -17.87 -16.83
CA ASP A 230 -7.20 -18.81 -16.33
C ASP A 230 -6.96 -18.69 -14.82
N GLY A 231 -7.69 -17.78 -14.15
CA GLY A 231 -7.38 -17.31 -12.81
C GLY A 231 -6.05 -16.57 -12.78
N GLN A 232 -5.46 -16.44 -11.60
CA GLN A 232 -4.19 -15.75 -11.43
C GLN A 232 -3.21 -16.61 -10.66
N LEU A 233 -2.04 -16.88 -11.23
CA LEU A 233 -0.94 -17.56 -10.54
C LEU A 233 0.02 -16.49 -10.00
N TRP A 234 -0.02 -16.25 -8.69
CA TRP A 234 0.84 -15.23 -8.07
C TRP A 234 2.23 -15.78 -7.72
N GLY A 235 2.32 -17.08 -7.43
CA GLY A 235 3.61 -17.75 -7.29
C GLY A 235 4.29 -17.60 -5.92
N HIS A 236 3.60 -17.07 -4.90
CA HIS A 236 4.10 -17.01 -3.53
C HIS A 236 3.95 -18.37 -2.81
N PRO A 237 4.70 -18.62 -1.72
CA PRO A 237 4.49 -19.80 -0.89
C PRO A 237 3.25 -19.64 0.00
N HIS A 238 2.66 -20.78 0.39
CA HIS A 238 1.63 -20.80 1.42
C HIS A 238 2.21 -20.95 2.83
N TYR A 239 1.52 -20.42 3.82
CA TYR A 239 1.89 -20.53 5.24
C TYR A 239 1.62 -21.93 5.79
N ARG A 240 2.53 -22.41 6.65
CA ARG A 240 2.32 -23.57 7.52
C ARG A 240 1.62 -23.08 8.78
N TRP A 241 0.31 -22.89 8.69
CA TRP A 241 -0.51 -22.33 9.76
C TRP A 241 -0.37 -23.04 11.12
N SER A 242 -0.10 -24.35 11.15
CA SER A 242 0.18 -25.07 12.40
C SER A 242 1.46 -24.57 13.09
N ALA A 243 2.54 -24.35 12.34
CA ALA A 243 3.78 -23.83 12.90
C ALA A 243 3.60 -22.41 13.46
N HIS A 244 2.81 -21.57 12.79
CA HIS A 244 2.43 -20.26 13.33
C HIS A 244 1.63 -20.37 14.63
N ARG A 245 0.78 -21.40 14.78
CA ARG A 245 0.08 -21.66 16.04
C ARG A 245 1.08 -22.12 17.12
N ASP A 246 2.03 -22.98 16.77
CA ASP A 246 3.05 -23.50 17.70
C ASP A 246 3.96 -22.40 18.24
N GLU A 247 4.34 -21.41 17.41
CA GLU A 247 5.04 -20.20 17.85
C GLU A 247 4.11 -19.11 18.43
N ASN A 248 2.85 -19.46 18.70
CA ASN A 248 1.82 -18.58 19.25
C ASN A 248 1.71 -17.25 18.49
N TRP A 249 1.63 -17.34 17.16
CA TRP A 249 1.41 -16.25 16.23
C TRP A 249 2.45 -15.12 16.30
N LYS A 250 3.68 -15.43 16.74
CA LYS A 250 4.73 -14.43 16.99
C LYS A 250 5.14 -13.67 15.73
N TRP A 251 5.35 -14.36 14.61
CA TRP A 251 5.71 -13.72 13.34
C TRP A 251 4.62 -12.74 12.88
N TRP A 252 3.37 -13.21 12.81
CA TRP A 252 2.23 -12.36 12.43
C TRP A 252 2.01 -11.19 13.38
N THR A 253 2.10 -11.40 14.70
CA THR A 253 2.00 -10.31 15.68
C THR A 253 3.08 -9.25 15.44
N SER A 254 4.30 -9.68 15.15
CA SER A 254 5.42 -8.77 14.88
C SER A 254 5.21 -8.01 13.57
N ARG A 255 4.73 -8.68 12.53
CA ARG A 255 4.41 -8.09 11.23
C ARG A 255 3.35 -6.99 11.33
N PHE A 256 2.24 -7.26 12.02
CA PHE A 256 1.20 -6.26 12.25
C PHE A 256 1.68 -5.11 13.14
N ARG A 257 2.45 -5.39 14.19
CA ARG A 257 3.06 -4.35 15.03
C ARG A 257 3.95 -3.41 14.20
N GLN A 258 4.80 -3.96 13.33
CA GLN A 258 5.65 -3.17 12.45
C GLN A 258 4.84 -2.28 11.49
N ALA A 259 3.74 -2.82 10.96
CA ALA A 259 2.84 -2.05 10.10
C ALA A 259 2.18 -0.88 10.86
N PHE A 260 1.66 -1.11 12.08
CA PHE A 260 1.04 -0.06 12.90
C PHE A 260 2.04 0.97 13.47
N GLN A 261 3.33 0.61 13.57
CA GLN A 261 4.39 1.58 13.86
C GLN A 261 4.65 2.52 12.67
N ARG A 262 4.33 2.12 11.45
CA ARG A 262 4.55 2.93 10.23
C ARG A 262 3.30 3.68 9.79
N PHE A 263 2.12 3.12 10.03
CA PHE A 263 0.86 3.65 9.52
C PHE A 263 -0.17 3.84 10.63
N ASP A 264 -1.11 4.75 10.42
CA ASP A 264 -2.24 4.99 11.32
C ASP A 264 -3.39 4.00 11.05
N SER A 265 -3.48 3.49 9.82
CA SER A 265 -4.37 2.39 9.41
C SER A 265 -3.69 1.56 8.32
N VAL A 266 -4.12 0.31 8.14
CA VAL A 266 -3.54 -0.60 7.13
C VAL A 266 -4.65 -1.29 6.36
N ARG A 267 -4.58 -1.29 5.03
CA ARG A 267 -5.36 -2.18 4.18
C ARG A 267 -4.78 -3.59 4.28
N LEU A 268 -5.59 -4.57 4.63
CA LEU A 268 -5.22 -5.97 4.64
C LEU A 268 -5.61 -6.58 3.30
N ASP A 269 -4.60 -6.76 2.45
CA ASP A 269 -4.72 -7.29 1.10
C ASP A 269 -5.21 -8.74 1.10
N HIS A 270 -6.06 -9.08 0.14
CA HIS A 270 -6.62 -10.41 -0.03
C HIS A 270 -7.23 -10.97 1.27
N PHE A 271 -8.14 -10.21 1.88
CA PHE A 271 -8.73 -10.55 3.18
C PHE A 271 -9.47 -11.90 3.16
N LEU A 272 -10.00 -12.30 2.00
CA LEU A 272 -10.52 -13.65 1.75
C LEU A 272 -9.56 -14.76 2.23
N GLY A 273 -8.25 -14.53 2.13
CA GLY A 273 -7.21 -15.46 2.56
C GLY A 273 -7.16 -15.74 4.07
N PHE A 274 -7.81 -14.93 4.89
CA PHE A 274 -8.02 -15.18 6.32
C PHE A 274 -9.21 -16.13 6.60
N VAL A 275 -9.97 -16.49 5.56
CA VAL A 275 -10.98 -17.55 5.61
C VAL A 275 -10.51 -18.78 4.86
N ARG A 276 -10.03 -18.58 3.62
CA ARG A 276 -9.58 -19.67 2.75
C ARG A 276 -8.65 -19.17 1.65
N LEU A 277 -7.72 -20.03 1.23
CA LEU A 277 -6.74 -19.74 0.19
C LEU A 277 -6.84 -20.72 -0.98
N TRP A 278 -6.52 -20.24 -2.17
CA TRP A 278 -6.48 -21.05 -3.38
C TRP A 278 -5.08 -21.66 -3.55
N HIS A 279 -4.98 -22.97 -3.40
CA HIS A 279 -3.73 -23.72 -3.50
C HIS A 279 -3.58 -24.31 -4.90
N ILE A 280 -2.59 -23.82 -5.65
CA ILE A 280 -2.28 -24.30 -6.99
C ILE A 280 -1.13 -25.32 -6.89
N PRO A 281 -1.28 -26.54 -7.41
CA PRO A 281 -0.19 -27.53 -7.45
C PRO A 281 1.06 -27.00 -8.18
N LEU A 282 2.25 -27.47 -7.79
CA LEU A 282 3.47 -27.18 -8.53
C LEU A 282 3.40 -27.72 -9.97
N GLY A 283 4.07 -27.02 -10.89
CA GLY A 283 4.15 -27.40 -12.32
C GLY A 283 2.99 -26.88 -13.17
N GLU A 284 1.91 -26.38 -12.55
CA GLU A 284 0.81 -25.74 -13.24
C GLU A 284 1.24 -24.43 -13.91
N ARG A 285 0.76 -24.21 -15.13
CA ARG A 285 0.97 -22.95 -15.88
C ARG A 285 -0.11 -21.91 -15.62
N THR A 286 -1.25 -22.33 -15.08
CA THR A 286 -2.42 -21.50 -14.81
C THR A 286 -2.96 -21.78 -13.41
N ALA A 287 -3.94 -21.00 -12.95
CA ALA A 287 -4.55 -21.20 -11.64
C ALA A 287 -5.80 -22.10 -11.67
N ARG A 288 -6.17 -22.63 -12.83
CA ARG A 288 -7.42 -23.41 -13.03
C ARG A 288 -7.53 -24.62 -12.10
N ASN A 289 -6.43 -25.34 -11.91
CA ASN A 289 -6.41 -26.61 -11.19
C ASN A 289 -6.14 -26.45 -9.68
N GLY A 290 -6.31 -25.23 -9.14
CA GLY A 290 -6.17 -25.00 -7.71
C GLY A 290 -7.35 -25.53 -6.89
N ARG A 291 -7.20 -25.49 -5.56
CA ARG A 291 -8.24 -25.91 -4.60
C ARG A 291 -8.29 -24.98 -3.41
N TRP A 292 -9.49 -24.66 -2.95
CA TRP A 292 -9.69 -23.91 -1.70
C TRP A 292 -9.24 -24.73 -0.49
N ARG A 293 -8.49 -24.10 0.42
CA ARG A 293 -8.19 -24.64 1.76
C ARG A 293 -8.49 -23.58 2.81
N SER A 294 -9.13 -24.00 3.90
CA SER A 294 -9.45 -23.10 5.01
C SER A 294 -8.19 -22.60 5.72
N THR A 295 -8.26 -21.40 6.28
CA THR A 295 -7.19 -20.80 7.07
C THR A 295 -7.70 -20.42 8.46
N PRO A 296 -6.82 -20.34 9.48
CA PRO A 296 -7.20 -20.01 10.85
C PRO A 296 -7.26 -18.50 11.09
N GLY A 297 -7.73 -17.70 10.11
CA GLY A 297 -7.62 -16.24 10.22
C GLY A 297 -8.42 -15.64 11.36
N ARG A 298 -9.54 -16.23 11.79
CA ARG A 298 -10.24 -15.82 13.02
C ARG A 298 -9.35 -15.94 14.26
N GLU A 299 -8.76 -17.12 14.46
CA GLU A 299 -7.87 -17.41 15.59
C GLU A 299 -6.70 -16.41 15.61
N LEU A 300 -6.10 -16.17 14.45
CA LEU A 300 -5.04 -15.17 14.30
C LEU A 300 -5.52 -13.76 14.66
N LEU A 301 -6.65 -13.29 14.11
CA LEU A 301 -7.17 -11.95 14.35
C LEU A 301 -7.56 -11.74 15.83
N GLU A 302 -8.09 -12.75 16.51
CA GLU A 302 -8.35 -12.74 17.95
C GLU A 302 -7.06 -12.56 18.76
N VAL A 303 -6.00 -13.29 18.40
CA VAL A 303 -4.68 -13.15 19.06
C VAL A 303 -4.07 -11.78 18.79
N LEU A 304 -4.22 -11.26 17.57
CA LEU A 304 -3.76 -9.91 17.22
C LEU A 304 -4.50 -8.84 18.01
N GLU A 305 -5.84 -8.90 18.09
CA GLU A 305 -6.64 -7.94 18.86
C GLU A 305 -6.29 -7.99 20.36
N LYS A 306 -6.10 -9.19 20.91
CA LYS A 306 -5.67 -9.37 22.31
C LYS A 306 -4.31 -8.74 22.60
N ARG A 307 -3.38 -8.75 21.64
CA ARG A 307 -2.00 -8.29 21.83
C ARG A 307 -1.75 -6.84 21.43
N LEU A 308 -2.48 -6.35 20.44
CA LEU A 308 -2.26 -5.04 19.81
C LEU A 308 -3.42 -4.06 20.06
N GLY A 309 -4.49 -4.53 20.72
CA GLY A 309 -5.73 -3.78 20.87
C GLY A 309 -6.59 -3.83 19.61
N ARG A 310 -7.60 -2.95 19.53
CA ARG A 310 -8.47 -2.86 18.35
C ARG A 310 -7.61 -2.58 17.11
N LEU A 311 -7.89 -3.29 16.01
CA LEU A 311 -7.04 -3.27 14.83
C LEU A 311 -7.55 -2.22 13.81
N PRO A 312 -6.76 -1.20 13.42
CA PRO A 312 -7.17 -0.19 12.45
C PRO A 312 -7.05 -0.70 11.00
N ILE A 313 -7.78 -1.77 10.67
CA ILE A 313 -7.68 -2.50 9.41
C ILE A 313 -8.82 -2.15 8.47
N ILE A 314 -8.50 -1.92 7.19
CA ILE A 314 -9.45 -1.97 6.07
C ILE A 314 -9.34 -3.37 5.45
N ALA A 315 -10.45 -4.10 5.33
CA ALA A 315 -10.45 -5.40 4.67
C ALA A 315 -10.55 -5.21 3.15
N GLU A 316 -9.53 -5.64 2.40
CA GLU A 316 -9.66 -5.83 0.95
C GLU A 316 -10.48 -7.11 0.73
N ASP A 317 -11.79 -6.95 0.64
CA ASP A 317 -12.78 -8.01 0.61
C ASP A 317 -13.35 -8.24 -0.79
N LEU A 318 -12.61 -7.91 -1.85
CA LEU A 318 -13.06 -8.01 -3.24
C LEU A 318 -13.01 -9.46 -3.76
N GLY A 319 -13.56 -9.70 -4.95
CA GLY A 319 -13.60 -11.02 -5.59
C GLY A 319 -14.77 -11.91 -5.11
N VAL A 320 -14.53 -13.22 -5.00
CA VAL A 320 -15.56 -14.23 -4.65
C VAL A 320 -15.93 -14.15 -3.16
N LYS A 321 -16.82 -13.20 -2.85
CA LYS A 321 -17.35 -13.00 -1.49
C LYS A 321 -18.15 -14.22 -1.06
N THR A 322 -17.95 -14.64 0.19
CA THR A 322 -18.81 -15.62 0.85
C THR A 322 -19.28 -15.03 2.16
N SER A 323 -20.41 -15.51 2.66
CA SER A 323 -20.94 -15.07 3.96
C SER A 323 -19.95 -15.29 5.11
N ALA A 324 -19.00 -16.21 4.98
CA ALA A 324 -17.92 -16.41 5.95
C ALA A 324 -16.90 -15.25 5.96
N VAL A 325 -16.60 -14.66 4.80
CA VAL A 325 -15.71 -13.48 4.69
C VAL A 325 -16.39 -12.25 5.27
N ASP A 326 -17.67 -12.03 4.91
CA ASP A 326 -18.45 -10.93 5.46
C ASP A 326 -18.56 -11.04 6.97
N ARG A 327 -18.90 -12.23 7.51
CA ARG A 327 -18.93 -12.46 8.96
C ARG A 327 -17.58 -12.22 9.62
N LEU A 328 -16.47 -12.68 9.04
CA LEU A 328 -15.14 -12.43 9.63
C LEU A 328 -14.81 -10.93 9.64
N ARG A 329 -15.10 -10.21 8.56
CA ARG A 329 -14.90 -8.75 8.48
C ARG A 329 -15.74 -8.02 9.54
N ASP A 330 -17.03 -8.32 9.56
CA ASP A 330 -18.02 -7.62 10.37
C ASP A 330 -17.83 -7.91 11.86
N ASP A 331 -17.50 -9.17 12.20
CA ASP A 331 -17.21 -9.56 13.58
C ASP A 331 -16.09 -8.71 14.15
N PHE A 332 -15.02 -8.43 13.42
CA PHE A 332 -13.90 -7.59 13.88
C PHE A 332 -14.09 -6.10 13.62
N GLY A 333 -15.23 -5.69 13.05
CA GLY A 333 -15.54 -4.30 12.79
C GLY A 333 -14.67 -3.63 11.73
N PHE A 334 -14.16 -4.38 10.75
CA PHE A 334 -13.36 -3.82 9.66
C PHE A 334 -14.25 -3.25 8.56
N PRO A 335 -14.00 -2.03 8.04
CA PRO A 335 -14.63 -1.59 6.81
C PRO A 335 -14.16 -2.43 5.62
N GLY A 336 -15.10 -2.87 4.80
CA GLY A 336 -14.83 -3.50 3.49
C GLY A 336 -14.60 -2.46 2.40
N MET A 337 -14.27 -2.90 1.20
CA MET A 337 -13.99 -2.02 0.05
C MET A 337 -15.14 -2.02 -0.96
N ARG A 338 -15.38 -0.86 -1.58
CA ARG A 338 -16.32 -0.70 -2.70
C ARG A 338 -15.63 0.00 -3.87
N ILE A 339 -15.80 -0.54 -5.08
CA ILE A 339 -15.09 -0.10 -6.28
C ILE A 339 -16.11 0.39 -7.32
N LEU A 340 -16.22 1.71 -7.46
CA LEU A 340 -17.22 2.34 -8.33
C LEU A 340 -17.06 1.93 -9.81
N GLN A 341 -15.84 1.65 -10.28
CA GLN A 341 -15.63 1.12 -11.63
C GLN A 341 -16.35 -0.22 -11.92
N TRP A 342 -16.79 -0.94 -10.89
CA TRP A 342 -17.57 -2.19 -11.00
C TRP A 342 -19.07 -1.98 -10.77
N ALA A 343 -19.50 -0.76 -10.44
CA ALA A 343 -20.87 -0.45 -10.07
C ALA A 343 -21.85 -0.52 -11.24
N PHE A 344 -21.40 -0.16 -12.44
CA PHE A 344 -22.31 0.24 -13.52
C PHE A 344 -22.64 -0.89 -14.50
N GLY A 345 -22.17 -2.12 -14.27
CA GLY A 345 -22.51 -3.31 -15.07
C GLY A 345 -23.94 -3.83 -14.82
N SER A 346 -24.42 -3.73 -13.58
CA SER A 346 -25.76 -4.18 -13.16
C SER A 346 -26.52 -3.12 -12.36
N THR A 347 -27.85 -3.13 -12.38
CA THR A 347 -28.70 -2.29 -11.51
C THR A 347 -28.73 -2.78 -10.06
N THR A 348 -28.26 -4.00 -9.80
CA THR A 348 -28.21 -4.62 -8.46
C THR A 348 -26.79 -4.68 -7.89
N SER A 349 -25.83 -3.98 -8.51
CA SER A 349 -24.44 -4.02 -8.05
C SER A 349 -24.31 -3.44 -6.64
N GLY A 350 -23.61 -4.17 -5.77
CA GLY A 350 -23.28 -3.71 -4.41
C GLY A 350 -22.27 -2.56 -4.39
N ASP A 351 -21.63 -2.26 -5.53
CA ASP A 351 -20.71 -1.14 -5.70
C ASP A 351 -21.41 0.14 -6.20
N LEU A 352 -22.75 0.13 -6.36
CA LEU A 352 -23.51 1.36 -6.59
C LEU A 352 -23.54 2.21 -5.31
N PRO A 353 -23.38 3.55 -5.39
CA PRO A 353 -23.28 4.42 -4.21
C PRO A 353 -24.40 4.26 -3.18
N HIS A 354 -25.65 4.06 -3.62
CA HIS A 354 -26.79 3.91 -2.71
C HIS A 354 -26.81 2.56 -1.96
N ASN A 355 -26.03 1.58 -2.40
CA ASN A 355 -25.89 0.26 -1.77
C ASN A 355 -24.68 0.16 -0.83
N HIS A 356 -23.85 1.22 -0.75
CA HIS A 356 -22.65 1.19 0.08
C HIS A 356 -23.00 1.18 1.57
N PRO A 357 -22.49 0.22 2.36
CA PRO A 357 -22.57 0.29 3.81
C PRO A 357 -21.78 1.50 4.33
N ILE A 358 -22.24 2.12 5.42
CA ILE A 358 -21.48 3.20 6.09
C ILE A 358 -20.07 2.69 6.46
N GLN A 359 -19.98 1.46 6.98
CA GLN A 359 -18.72 0.81 7.32
C GLN A 359 -18.02 0.22 6.08
N SER A 360 -17.69 1.09 5.13
CA SER A 360 -16.91 0.74 3.95
C SER A 360 -15.98 1.87 3.53
N VAL A 361 -14.98 1.53 2.71
CA VAL A 361 -14.11 2.48 2.04
C VAL A 361 -14.40 2.42 0.54
N VAL A 362 -14.86 3.53 -0.03
CA VAL A 362 -15.16 3.62 -1.46
C VAL A 362 -13.95 4.14 -2.23
N TYR A 363 -13.74 3.56 -3.41
CA TYR A 363 -12.75 3.98 -4.38
C TYR A 363 -13.42 4.13 -5.75
N PRO A 364 -13.09 5.16 -6.55
CA PRO A 364 -13.22 5.10 -8.01
C PRO A 364 -12.70 3.77 -8.56
N GLY A 365 -11.42 3.52 -8.31
CA GLY A 365 -10.68 2.30 -8.59
C GLY A 365 -9.41 2.31 -7.73
N THR A 366 -8.72 1.18 -7.67
CA THR A 366 -7.44 1.00 -6.98
C THR A 366 -6.25 1.07 -7.94
N HIS A 367 -5.03 1.00 -7.43
CA HIS A 367 -3.80 0.93 -8.23
C HIS A 367 -3.78 -0.17 -9.33
N ASP A 368 -4.60 -1.22 -9.21
CA ASP A 368 -4.76 -2.28 -10.22
C ASP A 368 -5.77 -1.92 -11.32
N ASN A 369 -6.59 -0.90 -11.09
CA ASN A 369 -7.58 -0.42 -12.03
C ASN A 369 -7.00 0.63 -12.98
N GLU A 370 -7.69 0.85 -14.11
CA GLU A 370 -7.42 1.96 -15.02
C GLU A 370 -7.77 3.30 -14.36
N THR A 371 -7.27 4.42 -14.88
CA THR A 371 -7.83 5.73 -14.52
C THR A 371 -9.30 5.80 -14.92
N ALA A 372 -10.13 6.59 -14.23
CA ALA A 372 -11.54 6.75 -14.56
C ALA A 372 -11.76 7.22 -16.01
N THR A 373 -10.87 8.08 -16.52
CA THR A 373 -10.87 8.53 -17.92
C THR A 373 -10.62 7.38 -18.90
N GLY A 374 -9.76 6.42 -18.55
CA GLY A 374 -9.51 5.23 -19.37
C GLY A 374 -10.63 4.21 -19.28
N TRP A 375 -11.03 3.87 -18.05
CA TRP A 375 -12.15 2.99 -17.77
C TRP A 375 -13.41 3.39 -18.55
N PHE A 376 -13.77 4.67 -18.54
CA PHE A 376 -14.96 5.18 -19.23
C PHE A 376 -14.96 4.92 -20.74
N ARG A 377 -13.78 4.80 -21.37
CA ARG A 377 -13.66 4.51 -22.81
C ARG A 377 -14.06 3.08 -23.13
N HIS A 378 -13.92 2.16 -22.18
CA HIS A 378 -14.18 0.73 -22.36
C HIS A 378 -15.60 0.30 -22.00
N LEU A 379 -16.39 1.19 -21.39
CA LEU A 379 -17.80 0.90 -21.08
C LEU A 379 -18.64 0.70 -22.33
N ASP A 380 -19.52 -0.29 -22.25
CA ASP A 380 -20.59 -0.45 -23.23
C ASP A 380 -21.61 0.70 -23.13
N ARG A 381 -22.56 0.75 -24.08
CA ARG A 381 -23.56 1.82 -24.12
C ARG A 381 -24.44 1.85 -22.86
N LYS A 382 -24.89 0.70 -22.35
CA LYS A 382 -25.80 0.63 -21.20
C LYS A 382 -25.09 1.04 -19.91
N GLU A 383 -23.87 0.56 -19.71
CA GLU A 383 -23.02 0.92 -18.57
C GLU A 383 -22.71 2.42 -18.56
N ARG A 384 -22.38 2.97 -19.74
CA ARG A 384 -22.07 4.39 -19.91
C ARG A 384 -23.25 5.29 -19.59
N GLU A 385 -24.43 4.96 -20.09
CA GLU A 385 -25.65 5.74 -19.80
C GLU A 385 -26.05 5.63 -18.32
N ARG A 386 -25.89 4.43 -17.72
CA ARG A 386 -26.09 4.26 -16.27
C ARG A 386 -25.11 5.11 -15.46
N PHE A 387 -23.82 5.09 -15.78
CA PHE A 387 -22.83 5.94 -15.11
C PHE A 387 -23.17 7.42 -15.22
N LYS A 388 -23.52 7.91 -16.41
CA LYS A 388 -23.91 9.33 -16.61
C LYS A 388 -25.14 9.70 -15.78
N ALA A 389 -26.15 8.83 -15.72
CA ALA A 389 -27.34 9.06 -14.92
C ALA A 389 -27.03 9.19 -13.41
N TYR A 390 -26.10 8.39 -12.90
CA TYR A 390 -25.62 8.50 -11.52
C TYR A 390 -24.75 9.72 -11.30
N ALA A 391 -23.76 9.93 -12.17
CA ALA A 391 -22.78 10.99 -12.02
C ALA A 391 -23.43 12.37 -12.15
N GLY A 392 -24.45 12.52 -13.00
CA GLY A 392 -25.00 13.82 -13.37
C GLY A 392 -24.04 14.63 -14.26
N PRO A 393 -24.31 15.94 -14.46
CA PRO A 393 -23.47 16.81 -15.27
C PRO A 393 -22.00 16.83 -14.80
N MET A 394 -21.06 16.55 -15.69
CA MET A 394 -19.63 16.44 -15.40
C MET A 394 -18.80 16.93 -16.59
N ASN A 395 -17.66 17.56 -16.34
CA ASN A 395 -16.71 17.97 -17.37
C ASN A 395 -15.82 16.80 -17.82
N SER A 396 -15.58 15.85 -16.93
CA SER A 396 -14.85 14.62 -17.22
C SER A 396 -15.40 13.41 -16.45
N PRO A 397 -15.16 12.18 -16.93
CA PRO A 397 -15.51 10.97 -16.18
C PRO A 397 -14.81 10.90 -14.81
N ALA A 398 -13.58 11.42 -14.72
CA ALA A 398 -12.82 11.44 -13.47
C ALA A 398 -13.44 12.38 -12.43
N GLU A 399 -13.93 13.55 -12.85
CA GLU A 399 -14.70 14.45 -12.00
C GLU A 399 -15.99 13.80 -11.48
N GLY A 400 -16.78 13.19 -12.39
CA GLY A 400 -18.01 12.49 -12.02
C GLY A 400 -17.75 11.35 -11.02
N MET A 401 -16.71 10.56 -11.26
CA MET A 401 -16.30 9.46 -10.39
C MET A 401 -15.83 9.94 -9.01
N THR A 402 -15.04 11.02 -8.97
CA THR A 402 -14.59 11.64 -7.71
C THR A 402 -15.77 12.17 -6.90
N ARG A 403 -16.72 12.84 -7.55
CA ARG A 403 -17.94 13.31 -6.90
C ARG A 403 -18.75 12.15 -6.31
N LEU A 404 -19.00 11.09 -7.09
CA LEU A 404 -19.70 9.90 -6.60
C LEU A 404 -19.01 9.22 -5.41
N ALA A 405 -17.68 9.15 -5.43
CA ALA A 405 -16.91 8.61 -4.30
C ALA A 405 -17.10 9.48 -3.05
N PHE A 406 -16.96 10.80 -3.17
CA PHE A 406 -17.04 11.69 -2.02
C PHE A 406 -18.47 11.80 -1.48
N THR A 407 -19.51 11.74 -2.31
CA THR A 407 -20.91 11.77 -1.86
C THR A 407 -21.45 10.42 -1.39
N SER A 408 -20.68 9.33 -1.52
CA SER A 408 -21.02 8.00 -1.00
C SER A 408 -21.31 7.99 0.52
N PRO A 409 -22.19 7.12 1.03
CA PRO A 409 -22.40 6.93 2.49
C PRO A 409 -21.21 6.26 3.19
N ALA A 410 -20.27 5.65 2.44
CA ALA A 410 -19.04 5.05 2.96
C ALA A 410 -18.27 6.00 3.89
N VAL A 411 -17.75 5.47 5.00
CA VAL A 411 -17.01 6.23 6.01
C VAL A 411 -15.80 6.90 5.36
N TRP A 412 -15.02 6.19 4.55
CA TRP A 412 -13.89 6.78 3.85
C TRP A 412 -14.11 6.75 2.33
N ALA A 413 -13.68 7.79 1.65
CA ALA A 413 -13.61 7.86 0.20
C ALA A 413 -12.17 8.16 -0.22
N ILE A 414 -11.54 7.26 -0.97
CA ILE A 414 -10.14 7.40 -1.38
C ILE A 414 -10.06 7.33 -2.90
N CYS A 415 -9.56 8.40 -3.51
CA CYS A 415 -9.39 8.50 -4.95
C CYS A 415 -7.92 8.32 -5.34
N GLN A 416 -7.65 7.68 -6.47
CA GLN A 416 -6.30 7.71 -7.03
C GLN A 416 -5.90 9.14 -7.39
N MET A 417 -4.63 9.47 -7.20
CA MET A 417 -4.11 10.78 -7.60
C MET A 417 -4.35 11.07 -9.08
N GLN A 418 -4.27 10.04 -9.93
CA GLN A 418 -4.55 10.16 -11.35
C GLN A 418 -5.97 10.66 -11.63
N ASP A 419 -6.96 10.21 -10.87
CA ASP A 419 -8.36 10.62 -11.03
C ASP A 419 -8.60 12.03 -10.48
N LEU A 420 -8.01 12.38 -9.32
CA LEU A 420 -8.07 13.74 -8.77
C LEU A 420 -7.45 14.78 -9.71
N LEU A 421 -6.46 14.34 -10.51
CA LEU A 421 -5.78 15.12 -11.53
C LEU A 421 -6.38 14.98 -12.95
N GLU A 422 -7.45 14.20 -13.09
CA GLU A 422 -8.15 13.95 -14.35
C GLU A 422 -7.20 13.45 -15.47
N LEU A 423 -6.22 12.61 -15.11
CA LEU A 423 -5.14 12.18 -16.02
C LEU A 423 -5.57 11.09 -17.01
N SER A 424 -4.78 11.01 -18.09
CA SER A 424 -5.00 10.06 -19.18
C SER A 424 -4.67 8.61 -18.78
N PRO A 425 -5.14 7.61 -19.56
CA PRO A 425 -4.95 6.19 -19.25
C PRO A 425 -3.46 5.77 -19.18
N GLY A 426 -2.58 6.49 -19.88
CA GLY A 426 -1.13 6.24 -19.84
C GLY A 426 -0.46 6.44 -18.47
N THR A 427 -1.23 6.85 -17.46
CA THR A 427 -0.79 7.08 -16.07
C THR A 427 -1.19 5.96 -15.09
N ARG A 428 -1.76 4.85 -15.59
CA ARG A 428 -2.08 3.66 -14.79
C ARG A 428 -0.87 3.15 -14.00
N MET A 429 -1.09 2.79 -12.73
CA MET A 429 -0.02 2.34 -11.83
C MET A 429 0.36 0.88 -12.07
N ASN A 430 -0.63 -0.02 -12.13
CA ASN A 430 -0.42 -1.43 -12.40
C ASN A 430 -1.48 -1.98 -13.35
N ARG A 431 -1.07 -2.91 -14.21
CA ARG A 431 -1.96 -3.78 -14.98
C ARG A 431 -1.73 -5.22 -14.51
N PRO A 432 -2.64 -5.80 -13.72
CA PRO A 432 -2.55 -7.19 -13.28
C PRO A 432 -2.33 -8.15 -14.46
N GLY A 433 -1.49 -9.16 -14.24
CA GLY A 433 -1.11 -10.14 -15.27
C GLY A 433 -0.02 -9.67 -16.26
N VAL A 434 0.38 -8.40 -16.23
CA VAL A 434 1.49 -7.89 -17.05
C VAL A 434 2.78 -7.85 -16.22
N PRO A 435 3.89 -8.46 -16.65
CA PRO A 435 5.09 -8.61 -15.81
C PRO A 435 6.00 -7.37 -15.77
N THR A 436 5.90 -6.46 -16.74
CA THR A 436 6.83 -5.33 -16.89
C THR A 436 6.10 -4.00 -17.14
N GLY A 437 6.77 -2.88 -16.86
CA GLY A 437 6.24 -1.51 -17.10
C GLY A 437 5.37 -0.94 -15.98
N ASN A 438 4.96 -1.77 -15.02
CA ASN A 438 4.15 -1.37 -13.85
C ASN A 438 4.97 -0.64 -12.78
N TRP A 439 4.26 -0.01 -11.85
CA TRP A 439 4.83 0.67 -10.68
C TRP A 439 5.72 1.86 -11.03
N THR A 440 5.60 2.35 -12.25
CA THR A 440 6.48 3.40 -12.78
C THR A 440 5.84 4.77 -12.83
N TRP A 441 4.52 4.94 -12.69
CA TRP A 441 3.93 6.27 -12.81
C TRP A 441 4.40 7.22 -11.71
N ARG A 442 4.71 8.47 -12.10
CA ARG A 442 5.04 9.55 -11.16
C ARG A 442 4.31 10.83 -11.49
N LEU A 443 4.04 11.60 -10.45
CA LEU A 443 3.51 12.93 -10.53
C LEU A 443 4.55 13.89 -11.11
N SER A 444 4.20 14.56 -12.20
CA SER A 444 5.04 15.62 -12.76
C SER A 444 5.13 16.82 -11.80
N PRO A 445 6.30 17.47 -11.70
CA PRO A 445 6.42 18.73 -10.96
C PRO A 445 5.38 19.77 -11.39
N GLY A 446 4.89 20.57 -10.45
CA GLY A 446 3.91 21.65 -10.71
C GLY A 446 2.45 21.21 -10.87
N LYS A 447 2.14 19.89 -10.88
CA LYS A 447 0.75 19.40 -10.96
C LYS A 447 -0.05 19.58 -9.67
N LEU A 448 0.60 19.80 -8.53
CA LEU A 448 -0.03 20.11 -7.25
C LEU A 448 -0.40 21.60 -7.16
N SER A 449 -1.42 22.02 -7.91
CA SER A 449 -1.80 23.43 -8.02
C SER A 449 -2.81 23.88 -6.95
N SER A 450 -2.77 25.15 -6.57
CA SER A 450 -3.72 25.76 -5.63
C SER A 450 -5.17 25.80 -6.15
N PRO A 451 -5.46 26.09 -7.43
CA PRO A 451 -6.83 26.02 -7.95
C PRO A 451 -7.45 24.63 -7.82
N GLN A 452 -6.66 23.58 -8.07
CA GLN A 452 -7.11 22.22 -7.91
C GLN A 452 -7.36 21.84 -6.45
N ALA A 453 -6.47 22.27 -5.55
CA ALA A 453 -6.69 22.09 -4.11
C ALA A 453 -8.00 22.73 -3.67
N ARG A 454 -8.30 23.96 -4.12
CA ARG A 454 -9.58 24.63 -3.81
C ARG A 454 -10.80 23.89 -4.36
N LYS A 455 -10.74 23.40 -5.60
CA LYS A 455 -11.83 22.59 -6.20
C LYS A 455 -12.10 21.35 -5.35
N LEU A 456 -11.05 20.64 -4.93
CA LEU A 456 -11.18 19.47 -4.06
C LEU A 456 -11.71 19.83 -2.68
N HIS A 457 -11.20 20.90 -2.08
CA HIS A 457 -11.64 21.38 -0.77
C HIS A 457 -13.14 21.62 -0.73
N GLN A 458 -13.69 22.34 -1.71
CA GLN A 458 -15.13 22.59 -1.81
C GLN A 458 -15.94 21.29 -1.86
N LEU A 459 -15.47 20.28 -2.61
CA LEU A 459 -16.15 18.99 -2.69
C LEU A 459 -16.03 18.18 -1.39
N VAL A 460 -14.88 18.20 -0.75
CA VAL A 460 -14.66 17.55 0.56
C VAL A 460 -15.55 18.18 1.63
N GLU A 461 -15.63 19.51 1.66
CA GLU A 461 -16.51 20.27 2.55
C GLU A 461 -17.98 19.96 2.30
N SER A 462 -18.43 20.09 1.05
CA SER A 462 -19.83 19.86 0.67
C SER A 462 -20.30 18.42 0.90
N SER A 463 -19.37 17.46 0.98
CA SER A 463 -19.66 16.04 1.26
C SER A 463 -19.50 15.64 2.73
N GLY A 464 -19.21 16.61 3.61
CA GLY A 464 -19.06 16.40 5.05
C GLY A 464 -17.85 15.54 5.40
N ARG A 465 -16.71 15.77 4.74
CA ARG A 465 -15.49 14.95 4.88
C ARG A 465 -14.26 15.73 5.35
N LEU A 466 -14.41 16.99 5.76
CA LEU A 466 -13.32 17.77 6.35
C LEU A 466 -12.88 17.19 7.70
N PRO A 467 -11.58 17.26 8.06
CA PRO A 467 -11.11 16.91 9.39
C PRO A 467 -11.87 17.66 10.48
N GLY A 468 -12.31 16.95 11.52
CA GLY A 468 -12.98 17.57 12.67
C GLY A 468 -14.39 18.09 12.41
N ALA A 469 -14.98 17.84 11.23
CA ALA A 469 -16.40 18.09 11.01
C ALA A 469 -17.22 17.16 11.92
N THR A 470 -17.70 17.68 13.04
CA THR A 470 -18.72 17.03 13.87
C THR A 470 -20.08 17.31 13.25
N SER A 471 -20.78 16.25 12.83
CA SER A 471 -22.22 16.30 12.57
C SER A 471 -22.99 16.56 13.85
#